data_AF-A0A1G7FTG4-F1
#
_entry.id   AF-A0A1G7FTG4-F1
#
_cell.length_a   1.000
_cell.length_b   1.000
_cell.length_c   1.000
_cell.angle_alpha   90.00
_cell.angle_beta   90.00
_cell.angle_gamma   90.00
#
_symmetry.space_group_name_H-M   'P 1'
#
loop_
_entity.id
_entity.type
_entity.pdbx_description
1 polymer ?
#
loop_
_entity_poly.entity_id
_entity_poly.type
_entity_poly.pdbx_seq_one_letter_code
_entity_poly.pdbx_strand_id
1 'polypeptide(L)'
;EQSIRFQGQQLDAETGLHYNRFRYYDPTIGQYVTQDPIGLLGGHNVYEYVGGDPLNWVDSLGLEPGSMAQRGYLSNNRPHYPGLLGEDEKGVMLFDEKNPNFHSYNVTNSCSKKTAGCTLGKVSEGLMRYPAPGSDGEPIKDGQKGFAIPVGPVSHSVSADRTMVTNITEKNHLLYPGIVRRWVSESANEVTVHTYGEGVGPMGTLNNALAKSLWGNVDEKVFDHAKSCK
;
A
#
# COMPACT_ATOMS: atom_id res chain seq x y z
N GLU A 1 -23.11 8.61 -30.21
CA GLU A 1 -23.47 8.57 -28.78
C GLU A 1 -22.25 8.92 -27.94
N GLN A 2 -22.46 9.53 -26.77
CA GLN A 2 -21.39 9.80 -25.82
C GLN A 2 -21.12 8.52 -25.01
N SER A 3 -19.90 7.96 -25.08
CA SER A 3 -19.55 6.70 -24.38
C SER A 3 -19.17 6.92 -22.90
N ILE A 4 -18.72 8.13 -22.55
CA ILE A 4 -18.31 8.46 -21.18
C ILE A 4 -19.53 8.80 -20.31
N ARG A 5 -19.53 8.28 -19.08
CA ARG A 5 -20.60 8.46 -18.07
C ARG A 5 -20.13 9.32 -16.89
N PHE A 6 -21.03 9.51 -15.93
CA PHE A 6 -20.98 10.46 -14.81
C PHE A 6 -19.62 10.62 -14.12
N GLN A 7 -18.78 9.56 -14.07
CA GLN A 7 -17.50 9.54 -13.35
C GLN A 7 -16.31 9.05 -14.20
N GLY A 8 -16.40 9.19 -15.53
CA GLY A 8 -15.37 8.65 -16.43
C GLY A 8 -15.52 7.16 -16.74
N GLN A 9 -16.59 6.54 -16.24
CA GLN A 9 -16.98 5.17 -16.58
C GLN A 9 -17.31 5.07 -18.07
N GLN A 10 -17.06 3.92 -18.67
CA GLN A 10 -17.41 3.66 -20.07
C GLN A 10 -18.74 2.93 -20.12
N LEU A 11 -19.69 3.44 -20.92
CA LEU A 11 -20.89 2.69 -21.24
C LEU A 11 -20.51 1.45 -22.04
N ASP A 12 -20.94 0.29 -21.56
CA ASP A 12 -21.11 -0.89 -22.37
C ASP A 12 -22.50 -0.86 -23.02
N ALA A 13 -22.55 -0.63 -24.33
CA ALA A 13 -23.80 -0.45 -25.07
C ALA A 13 -24.60 -1.76 -25.22
N GLU A 14 -23.95 -2.91 -25.11
CA GLU A 14 -24.61 -4.22 -25.24
C GLU A 14 -25.43 -4.56 -23.99
N THR A 15 -24.93 -4.17 -22.81
CA THR A 15 -25.54 -4.50 -21.52
C THR A 15 -26.25 -3.31 -20.86
N GLY A 16 -25.92 -2.07 -21.27
CA GLY A 16 -26.37 -0.86 -20.60
C GLY A 16 -25.63 -0.55 -19.30
N LEU A 17 -24.66 -1.38 -18.91
CA LEU A 17 -23.87 -1.21 -17.69
C LEU A 17 -22.72 -0.21 -17.90
N HIS A 18 -22.22 0.34 -16.80
CA HIS A 18 -21.10 1.25 -16.79
C HIS A 18 -19.84 0.54 -16.29
N TYR A 19 -18.86 0.34 -17.17
CA TYR A 19 -17.59 -0.25 -16.81
C TYR A 19 -16.76 0.73 -15.96
N ASN A 20 -16.38 0.28 -14.76
CA ASN A 20 -15.56 1.00 -13.79
C ASN A 20 -14.38 0.13 -13.34
N ARG A 21 -13.40 -0.05 -14.24
CA ARG A 21 -12.16 -0.81 -14.04
C ARG A 21 -12.37 -2.20 -13.45
N PHE A 22 -12.39 -2.34 -12.12
CA PHE A 22 -12.53 -3.63 -11.45
C PHE A 22 -13.98 -4.13 -11.40
N ARG A 23 -14.98 -3.27 -11.64
CA ARG A 23 -16.41 -3.64 -11.55
C ARG A 23 -17.28 -3.01 -12.64
N TYR A 24 -18.45 -3.60 -12.85
CA TYR A 24 -19.53 -3.02 -13.66
C TYR A 24 -20.60 -2.40 -12.74
N TYR A 25 -20.95 -1.15 -13.00
CA TYR A 25 -21.95 -0.38 -12.26
C TYR A 25 -23.27 -0.35 -13.03
N ASP A 26 -24.38 -0.66 -12.35
CA ASP A 26 -25.72 -0.53 -12.92
C ASP A 26 -26.33 0.82 -12.48
N PRO A 27 -26.51 1.78 -13.41
CA PRO A 27 -27.08 3.08 -13.09
C PRO A 27 -28.57 3.04 -12.73
N THR A 28 -29.29 1.96 -13.08
CA THR A 28 -30.73 1.82 -12.85
C THR A 28 -31.03 1.54 -11.39
N ILE A 29 -30.19 0.73 -10.75
CA ILE A 29 -30.32 0.36 -9.33
C ILE A 29 -29.30 1.08 -8.43
N GLY A 30 -28.28 1.71 -9.00
CA GLY A 30 -27.33 2.54 -8.27
C GLY A 30 -26.22 1.79 -7.54
N GLN A 31 -25.88 0.57 -7.97
CA GLN A 31 -24.88 -0.30 -7.31
C GLN A 31 -24.04 -1.09 -8.32
N TYR A 32 -23.00 -1.76 -7.86
CA TYR A 32 -22.22 -2.70 -8.66
C TYR A 32 -22.97 -4.02 -8.87
N VAL A 33 -22.81 -4.62 -10.05
CA VAL A 33 -23.44 -5.93 -10.38
C VAL A 33 -22.59 -7.12 -9.95
N THR A 34 -21.32 -6.89 -9.62
CA THR A 34 -20.39 -7.90 -9.10
C THR A 34 -20.00 -7.55 -7.68
N GLN A 35 -19.79 -8.58 -6.83
CA GLN A 35 -19.23 -8.38 -5.49
C GLN A 35 -17.88 -7.68 -5.58
N ASP A 36 -17.57 -6.88 -4.57
CA ASP A 36 -16.27 -6.26 -4.42
C ASP A 36 -15.16 -7.33 -4.45
N PRO A 37 -14.19 -7.24 -5.37
CA PRO A 37 -13.04 -8.14 -5.40
C PRO A 37 -12.24 -8.16 -4.07
N ILE A 38 -12.31 -7.10 -3.27
CA ILE A 38 -11.70 -7.06 -1.93
C ILE A 38 -12.67 -7.50 -0.80
N GLY A 39 -13.88 -7.95 -1.16
CA GLY A 39 -14.87 -8.51 -0.25
C GLY A 39 -15.44 -7.49 0.75
N LEU A 40 -15.69 -7.92 1.99
CA LEU A 40 -16.21 -7.06 3.07
C LEU A 40 -15.28 -5.90 3.43
N LEU A 41 -14.07 -5.87 2.88
CA LEU A 41 -13.09 -4.81 3.09
C LEU A 41 -13.42 -3.55 2.28
N GLY A 42 -14.19 -3.67 1.19
CA GLY A 42 -14.72 -2.54 0.42
C GLY A 42 -15.99 -1.92 1.01
N GLY A 43 -16.51 -2.49 2.12
CA GLY A 43 -17.72 -2.07 2.81
C GLY A 43 -18.57 -3.24 3.28
N HIS A 44 -19.49 -2.98 4.22
CA HIS A 44 -20.41 -4.01 4.72
C HIS A 44 -21.34 -4.55 3.62
N ASN A 45 -21.67 -3.71 2.64
CA ASN A 45 -22.39 -4.11 1.45
C ASN A 45 -21.42 -4.22 0.27
N VAL A 46 -21.10 -5.46 -0.11
CA VAL A 46 -20.12 -5.79 -1.16
C VAL A 46 -20.53 -5.36 -2.57
N TYR A 47 -21.76 -4.87 -2.77
CA TYR A 47 -22.24 -4.34 -4.05
C TYR A 47 -22.32 -2.82 -4.05
N GLU A 48 -22.14 -2.18 -2.90
CA GLU A 48 -22.46 -0.76 -2.72
C GLU A 48 -21.53 0.16 -3.51
N TYR A 49 -22.12 1.18 -4.11
CA TYR A 49 -21.38 2.26 -4.73
C TYR A 49 -21.12 3.35 -3.68
N VAL A 50 -19.84 3.60 -3.37
CA VAL A 50 -19.34 4.68 -2.50
C VAL A 50 -20.04 4.84 -1.13
N GLY A 51 -20.40 3.72 -0.49
CA GLY A 51 -21.08 3.77 0.82
C GLY A 51 -22.45 4.46 0.78
N GLY A 52 -23.10 4.49 -0.39
CA GLY A 52 -24.42 5.07 -0.57
C GLY A 52 -24.42 6.60 -0.73
N ASP A 53 -23.25 7.24 -0.85
CA ASP A 53 -23.12 8.70 -0.94
C ASP A 53 -22.43 9.18 -2.25
N PRO A 54 -23.07 8.97 -3.43
CA PRO A 54 -22.54 9.34 -4.74
C PRO A 54 -22.49 10.85 -5.01
N LEU A 55 -23.03 11.67 -4.11
CA LEU A 55 -22.94 13.13 -4.20
C LEU A 55 -21.62 13.66 -3.65
N ASN A 56 -21.03 12.96 -2.67
CA ASN A 56 -19.80 13.38 -2.01
C ASN A 56 -18.59 12.50 -2.33
N TRP A 57 -18.77 11.34 -2.97
CA TRP A 57 -17.69 10.38 -3.20
C TRP A 57 -17.71 9.79 -4.61
N VAL A 58 -16.51 9.42 -5.07
CA VAL A 58 -16.27 8.79 -6.37
C VAL A 58 -15.41 7.55 -6.15
N ASP A 59 -15.86 6.39 -6.60
CA ASP A 59 -15.06 5.17 -6.60
C ASP A 59 -14.35 5.05 -7.95
N SER A 60 -13.15 5.63 -8.05
CA SER A 60 -12.37 5.70 -9.30
C SER A 60 -11.79 4.37 -9.75
N LEU A 61 -11.77 3.36 -8.87
CA LEU A 61 -11.17 2.06 -9.12
C LEU A 61 -12.23 0.95 -9.22
N GLY A 62 -13.37 1.11 -8.57
CA GLY A 62 -14.29 0.00 -8.37
C GLY A 62 -13.84 -0.92 -7.24
N LEU A 63 -13.24 -0.41 -6.16
CA LEU A 63 -12.74 -1.24 -5.04
C LEU A 63 -12.99 -0.66 -3.64
N GLU A 64 -13.09 0.66 -3.49
CA GLU A 64 -13.41 1.33 -2.21
C GLU A 64 -13.80 2.79 -2.55
N PRO A 65 -14.64 3.48 -1.77
CA PRO A 65 -14.79 4.93 -1.89
C PRO A 65 -13.42 5.63 -1.87
N GLY A 66 -12.96 6.04 -3.04
CA GLY A 66 -11.74 6.83 -3.20
C GLY A 66 -11.95 8.17 -2.52
N SER A 67 -11.07 8.48 -1.59
CA SER A 67 -11.11 9.73 -0.85
C SER A 67 -11.01 10.94 -1.77
N MET A 68 -11.85 11.95 -1.47
CA MET A 68 -11.91 13.33 -1.99
C MET A 68 -12.91 13.64 -3.12
N ALA A 69 -14.18 13.74 -2.75
CA ALA A 69 -14.96 14.93 -3.11
C ALA A 69 -15.31 15.73 -1.86
N GLN A 70 -14.36 16.49 -1.31
CA GLN A 70 -14.73 17.60 -0.43
C GLN A 70 -13.81 18.82 -0.57
N ARG A 71 -14.36 19.81 -1.27
CA ARG A 71 -14.22 21.26 -1.05
C ARG A 71 -12.86 21.74 -0.53
N GLY A 72 -12.01 22.19 -1.45
CA GLY A 72 -10.80 22.92 -1.08
C GLY A 72 -9.88 23.26 -2.24
N TYR A 73 -10.40 23.83 -3.33
CA TYR A 73 -9.59 24.76 -4.12
C TYR A 73 -9.11 25.83 -3.14
N LEU A 74 -7.85 25.82 -2.69
CA LEU A 74 -7.08 27.02 -2.36
C LEU A 74 -5.58 26.66 -2.16
N SER A 75 -4.78 27.21 -3.08
CA SER A 75 -3.32 27.41 -3.08
C SER A 75 -2.39 26.27 -3.52
N ASN A 76 -1.81 26.47 -4.71
CA ASN A 76 -0.51 25.98 -5.20
C ASN A 76 -0.39 24.50 -5.62
N ASN A 77 -0.99 24.15 -6.77
CA ASN A 77 -0.49 23.19 -7.79
C ASN A 77 0.15 21.85 -7.37
N ARG A 78 -0.07 21.37 -6.15
CA ARG A 78 0.23 20.01 -5.70
C ARG A 78 -1.11 19.37 -5.34
N PRO A 79 -1.39 18.12 -5.75
CA PRO A 79 -2.54 17.38 -5.22
C PRO A 79 -2.40 17.38 -3.69
N HIS A 80 -3.28 18.10 -3.01
CA HIS A 80 -3.27 18.24 -1.56
C HIS A 80 -3.89 16.96 -1.00
N TYR A 81 -3.07 16.08 -0.44
CA TYR A 81 -3.55 14.91 0.31
C TYR A 81 -3.76 15.35 1.76
N PRO A 82 -5.00 15.44 2.26
CA PRO A 82 -5.27 15.81 3.63
C PRO A 82 -4.50 14.88 4.58
N GLY A 83 -3.66 15.46 5.44
CA GLY A 83 -2.83 14.72 6.38
C GLY A 83 -1.41 14.39 5.91
N LEU A 84 -1.01 14.81 4.69
CA LEU A 84 0.40 14.85 4.29
C LEU A 84 1.00 16.21 4.68
N LEU A 85 1.93 16.23 5.62
CA LEU A 85 2.59 17.43 6.13
C LEU A 85 3.75 17.90 5.24
N GLY A 86 4.39 16.99 4.51
CA GLY A 86 5.52 17.29 3.64
C GLY A 86 6.37 16.06 3.34
N GLU A 87 7.56 16.31 2.78
CA GLU A 87 8.57 15.31 2.46
C GLU A 87 9.94 15.81 2.94
N ASP A 88 10.83 14.91 3.35
CA ASP A 88 12.23 15.22 3.62
C ASP A 88 13.06 15.29 2.32
N GLU A 89 14.37 15.54 2.44
CA GLU A 89 15.30 15.63 1.29
C GLU A 89 15.38 14.34 0.45
N LYS A 90 14.98 13.20 1.02
CA LYS A 90 14.95 11.89 0.35
C LYS A 90 13.56 11.52 -0.18
N GLY A 91 12.58 12.42 -0.07
CA GLY A 91 11.20 12.17 -0.45
C GLY A 91 10.42 11.32 0.57
N VAL A 92 10.93 11.11 1.78
CA VAL A 92 10.19 10.40 2.84
C VAL A 92 9.09 11.32 3.34
N MET A 93 7.86 10.86 3.20
CA MET A 93 6.65 11.61 3.57
C MET A 93 6.47 11.69 5.09
N LEU A 94 5.96 12.84 5.54
CA LEU A 94 5.56 13.12 6.92
C LEU A 94 4.04 13.26 6.99
N PHE A 95 3.41 12.59 7.96
CA PHE A 95 1.95 12.55 8.07
C PHE A 95 1.45 13.19 9.37
N ASP A 96 0.23 13.75 9.32
CA ASP A 96 -0.50 14.20 10.49
C ASP A 96 -1.26 13.02 11.10
N GLU A 97 -0.76 12.50 12.22
CA GLU A 97 -1.39 11.39 12.94
C GLU A 97 -2.80 11.70 13.45
N LYS A 98 -3.17 12.98 13.57
CA LYS A 98 -4.51 13.40 13.98
C LYS A 98 -5.50 13.40 12.82
N ASN A 99 -5.03 13.19 11.59
CA ASN A 99 -5.90 13.16 10.44
C ASN A 99 -6.81 11.92 10.52
N PRO A 100 -8.13 12.04 10.29
CA PRO A 100 -9.05 10.90 10.30
C PRO A 100 -8.70 9.78 9.29
N ASN A 101 -7.96 10.09 8.23
CA ASN A 101 -7.52 9.13 7.21
C ASN A 101 -6.13 8.55 7.52
N PHE A 102 -5.45 9.02 8.58
CA PHE A 102 -4.19 8.45 8.99
C PHE A 102 -4.40 7.02 9.47
N HIS A 103 -3.57 6.13 8.94
CA HIS A 103 -3.53 4.75 9.36
C HIS A 103 -2.08 4.29 9.45
N SER A 104 -1.83 3.39 10.39
CA SER A 104 -0.55 2.74 10.53
C SER A 104 -0.68 1.31 11.00
N TYR A 105 0.37 0.53 10.78
CA TYR A 105 0.49 -0.84 11.28
C TYR A 105 1.93 -1.13 11.69
N ASN A 106 2.08 -2.10 12.58
CA ASN A 106 3.37 -2.60 13.04
C ASN A 106 3.37 -4.13 12.99
N VAL A 107 4.35 -4.71 12.31
CA VAL A 107 4.57 -6.15 12.18
C VAL A 107 6.01 -6.46 12.54
N THR A 108 6.20 -7.49 13.37
CA THR A 108 7.52 -7.98 13.74
C THR A 108 7.60 -9.48 13.52
N ASN A 109 8.69 -9.94 12.92
CA ASN A 109 9.01 -11.36 12.78
C ASN A 109 10.47 -11.56 13.19
N SER A 110 10.76 -12.65 13.89
CA SER A 110 12.10 -12.94 14.38
C SER A 110 12.57 -14.34 14.02
N CYS A 111 13.90 -14.51 13.98
CA CYS A 111 14.54 -15.80 13.96
C CYS A 111 15.42 -15.95 15.20
N SER A 112 15.56 -17.19 15.70
CA SER A 112 16.47 -17.48 16.79
C SER A 112 17.91 -17.55 16.28
N LYS A 113 18.85 -16.92 16.98
CA LYS A 113 20.30 -17.00 16.72
C LYS A 113 20.87 -18.41 16.82
N LYS A 114 20.14 -19.35 17.44
CA LYS A 114 20.48 -20.79 17.42
C LYS A 114 20.29 -21.40 16.02
N THR A 115 19.49 -20.76 15.18
CA THR A 115 19.26 -21.17 13.79
C THR A 115 20.45 -20.75 12.94
N ALA A 116 21.00 -21.69 12.17
CA ALA A 116 22.08 -21.39 11.23
C ALA A 116 21.66 -20.27 10.28
N GLY A 117 22.52 -19.26 10.13
CA GLY A 117 22.27 -18.11 9.25
C GLY A 117 21.51 -16.95 9.88
N CYS A 118 20.86 -17.13 11.04
CA CYS A 118 20.15 -16.05 11.74
C CYS A 118 21.12 -15.09 12.46
N THR A 119 21.71 -14.18 11.68
CA THR A 119 22.65 -13.14 12.14
C THR A 119 22.20 -11.80 11.60
N LEU A 120 22.51 -10.70 12.31
CA LEU A 120 22.18 -9.34 11.86
C LEU A 120 22.60 -9.09 10.40
N GLY A 121 23.82 -9.49 10.02
CA GLY A 121 24.34 -9.28 8.66
C GLY A 121 23.57 -10.03 7.59
N LYS A 122 23.34 -11.33 7.77
CA LYS A 122 22.62 -12.16 6.78
C LYS A 122 21.13 -11.80 6.66
N VAL A 123 20.49 -11.44 7.77
CA VAL A 123 19.10 -10.97 7.77
C VAL A 123 18.99 -9.58 7.14
N SER A 124 19.94 -8.68 7.38
CA SER A 124 19.99 -7.38 6.73
C SER A 124 20.21 -7.50 5.22
N GLU A 125 21.07 -8.42 4.77
CA GLU A 125 21.21 -8.73 3.34
C GLU A 125 19.89 -9.26 2.75
N GLY A 126 19.22 -10.19 3.45
CA GLY A 126 17.90 -10.68 3.06
C GLY A 126 16.87 -9.55 2.94
N LEU A 127 16.86 -8.59 3.87
CA LEU A 127 15.98 -7.42 3.81
C LEU A 127 16.25 -6.57 2.56
N MET A 128 17.51 -6.38 2.18
CA MET A 128 17.88 -5.65 0.96
C MET A 128 17.51 -6.37 -0.33
N ARG A 129 17.26 -7.69 -0.28
CA ARG A 129 16.82 -8.49 -1.43
C ARG A 129 15.30 -8.61 -1.53
N TYR A 130 14.63 -8.55 -0.40
CA TYR A 130 13.17 -8.61 -0.30
C TYR A 130 12.60 -7.38 0.40
N PRO A 131 12.84 -6.15 -0.10
CA PRO A 131 12.41 -4.92 0.58
C PRO A 131 10.89 -4.70 0.55
N ALA A 132 10.20 -5.25 -0.45
CA ALA A 132 8.75 -5.10 -0.63
C ALA A 132 8.09 -6.40 -1.17
N PRO A 133 6.76 -6.56 -1.03
CA PRO A 133 6.04 -7.68 -1.61
C PRO A 133 6.23 -7.78 -3.13
N GLY A 134 6.52 -8.99 -3.61
CA GLY A 134 6.78 -9.23 -5.04
C GLY A 134 8.23 -9.00 -5.49
N SER A 135 9.17 -8.69 -4.57
CA SER A 135 10.60 -8.59 -4.90
C SER A 135 11.14 -9.91 -5.48
N ASP A 136 12.09 -9.79 -6.41
CA ASP A 136 12.73 -10.89 -7.15
C ASP A 136 13.93 -11.51 -6.41
N GLY A 137 14.40 -10.89 -5.33
CA GLY A 137 15.55 -11.35 -4.55
C GLY A 137 16.87 -10.69 -4.95
N GLU A 138 16.85 -9.75 -5.90
CA GLU A 138 18.03 -8.94 -6.23
C GLU A 138 18.22 -7.81 -5.21
N PRO A 139 19.46 -7.53 -4.79
CA PRO A 139 19.72 -6.55 -3.76
C PRO A 139 19.49 -5.14 -4.29
N ILE A 140 18.65 -4.37 -3.60
CA ILE A 140 18.35 -3.00 -3.98
C ILE A 140 19.45 -2.00 -3.60
N LYS A 141 19.44 -0.87 -4.31
CA LYS A 141 20.27 0.32 -4.04
C LYS A 141 19.42 1.47 -3.50
N ASP A 142 20.06 2.39 -2.80
CA ASP A 142 19.42 3.64 -2.36
C ASP A 142 18.93 4.44 -3.58
N GLY A 143 17.71 4.97 -3.48
CA GLY A 143 17.00 5.67 -4.56
C GLY A 143 16.47 4.79 -5.70
N GLN A 144 16.63 3.46 -5.63
CA GLN A 144 16.13 2.57 -6.67
C GLN A 144 14.59 2.53 -6.68
N LYS A 145 14.00 2.56 -7.88
CA LYS A 145 12.56 2.31 -8.06
C LYS A 145 12.28 0.81 -8.15
N GLY A 146 11.16 0.40 -7.58
CA GLY A 146 10.64 -0.96 -7.60
C GLY A 146 9.12 -0.97 -7.78
N PHE A 147 8.54 -2.16 -7.64
CA PHE A 147 7.10 -2.35 -7.75
C PHE A 147 6.63 -3.32 -6.66
N ALA A 148 5.73 -2.85 -5.79
CA ALA A 148 5.10 -3.66 -4.77
C ALA A 148 3.84 -4.30 -5.36
N ILE A 149 3.81 -5.62 -5.48
CA ILE A 149 2.66 -6.34 -6.04
C ILE A 149 1.61 -6.56 -4.94
N PRO A 150 0.31 -6.31 -5.18
CA PRO A 150 -0.33 -5.80 -6.42
C PRO A 150 -0.56 -4.27 -6.42
N VAL A 151 0.03 -3.54 -5.48
CA VAL A 151 -0.37 -2.18 -5.09
C VAL A 151 0.30 -1.06 -5.87
N GLY A 152 1.44 -1.30 -6.54
CA GLY A 152 2.00 -0.35 -7.50
C GLY A 152 3.47 0.02 -7.29
N PRO A 153 3.94 1.08 -7.97
CA PRO A 153 5.34 1.50 -7.93
C PRO A 153 5.77 2.13 -6.60
N VAL A 154 7.01 1.85 -6.19
CA VAL A 154 7.64 2.39 -4.97
C VAL A 154 9.07 2.84 -5.26
N SER A 155 9.59 3.77 -4.46
CA SER A 155 11.01 4.12 -4.39
C SER A 155 11.61 3.63 -3.07
N HIS A 156 12.85 3.15 -3.10
CA HIS A 156 13.53 2.61 -1.93
C HIS A 156 14.58 3.61 -1.40
N SER A 157 14.44 4.04 -0.16
CA SER A 157 15.50 4.77 0.57
C SER A 157 16.18 3.81 1.54
N VAL A 158 17.49 3.61 1.40
CA VAL A 158 18.28 2.64 2.18
C VAL A 158 19.20 3.38 3.15
N SER A 159 19.29 2.90 4.40
CA SER A 159 20.21 3.46 5.38
C SER A 159 21.67 3.16 5.03
N ALA A 160 22.60 4.02 5.46
CA ALA A 160 24.02 3.88 5.13
C ALA A 160 24.64 2.56 5.64
N ASP A 161 24.17 2.05 6.78
CA ASP A 161 24.57 0.77 7.37
C ASP A 161 23.82 -0.44 6.78
N ARG A 162 22.88 -0.20 5.84
CA ARG A 162 22.06 -1.21 5.16
C ARG A 162 21.28 -2.11 6.13
N THR A 163 20.86 -1.57 7.27
CA THR A 163 19.98 -2.26 8.24
C THR A 163 18.52 -1.83 8.11
N MET A 164 18.25 -0.74 7.39
CA MET A 164 16.91 -0.19 7.21
C MET A 164 16.63 0.16 5.75
N VAL A 165 15.41 -0.12 5.31
CA VAL A 165 14.84 0.33 4.04
C VAL A 165 13.51 1.04 4.30
N THR A 166 13.30 2.16 3.63
CA THR A 166 12.01 2.85 3.58
C THR A 166 11.47 2.76 2.16
N ASN A 167 10.35 2.06 1.98
CA ASN A 167 9.60 2.04 0.74
C ASN A 167 8.68 3.26 0.73
N ILE A 168 8.80 4.09 -0.30
CA ILE A 168 8.05 5.32 -0.49
C ILE A 168 7.11 5.08 -1.67
N THR A 169 5.81 5.20 -1.47
CA THR A 169 4.84 5.00 -2.56
C THR A 169 4.95 6.12 -3.61
N GLU A 170 4.86 5.77 -4.89
CA GLU A 170 4.83 6.75 -5.98
C GLU A 170 3.39 7.17 -6.31
N LYS A 171 3.18 8.26 -7.04
CA LYS A 171 1.84 8.82 -7.35
C LYS A 171 0.84 7.84 -7.98
N ASN A 172 1.32 6.81 -8.68
CA ASN A 172 0.48 5.79 -9.33
C ASN A 172 0.27 4.54 -8.46
N HIS A 173 0.73 4.55 -7.20
CA HIS A 173 0.53 3.47 -6.25
C HIS A 173 -0.88 3.58 -5.64
N LEU A 174 -1.59 2.45 -5.52
CA LEU A 174 -2.97 2.39 -5.03
C LEU A 174 -3.15 2.96 -3.62
N LEU A 175 -2.13 2.76 -2.77
CA LEU A 175 -2.10 3.25 -1.39
C LEU A 175 -1.33 4.57 -1.22
N TYR A 176 -1.11 5.33 -2.29
CA TYR A 176 -0.46 6.63 -2.18
C TYR A 176 -1.39 7.66 -1.50
N PRO A 177 -0.88 8.54 -0.62
CA PRO A 177 0.49 8.61 -0.11
C PRO A 177 0.69 7.76 1.14
N GLY A 178 1.83 7.07 1.18
CA GLY A 178 2.23 6.20 2.28
C GLY A 178 3.69 5.75 2.18
N ILE A 179 4.22 5.29 3.30
CA ILE A 179 5.57 4.72 3.40
C ILE A 179 5.55 3.44 4.22
N VAL A 180 6.56 2.60 4.02
CA VAL A 180 6.82 1.44 4.85
C VAL A 180 8.29 1.42 5.23
N ARG A 181 8.58 1.57 6.53
CA ARG A 181 9.92 1.45 7.10
C ARG A 181 10.13 0.03 7.58
N ARG A 182 11.24 -0.57 7.19
CA ARG A 182 11.64 -1.90 7.62
C ARG A 182 13.06 -1.85 8.12
N TRP A 183 13.32 -2.40 9.31
CA TRP A 183 14.65 -2.41 9.89
C TRP A 183 14.92 -3.73 10.62
N VAL A 184 16.20 -4.09 10.68
CA VAL A 184 16.66 -5.27 11.42
C VAL A 184 17.27 -4.84 12.74
N SER A 185 16.84 -5.47 13.83
CA SER A 185 17.45 -5.30 15.15
C SER A 185 17.91 -6.65 15.69
N GLU A 186 18.85 -6.64 16.62
CA GLU A 186 19.39 -7.85 17.22
C GLU A 186 19.30 -7.79 18.75
N SER A 187 18.87 -8.90 19.37
CA SER A 187 18.88 -9.13 20.81
C SER A 187 19.89 -10.24 21.18
N ALA A 188 19.97 -10.61 22.45
CA ALA A 188 20.85 -11.69 22.90
C ALA A 188 20.55 -13.04 22.20
N ASN A 189 19.27 -13.33 21.91
CA ASN A 189 18.82 -14.64 21.44
C ASN A 189 18.21 -14.63 20.04
N GLU A 190 17.83 -13.46 19.52
CA GLU A 190 17.03 -13.35 18.30
C GLU A 190 17.49 -12.19 17.43
N VAL A 191 17.26 -12.32 16.12
CA VAL A 191 17.32 -11.24 15.14
C VAL A 191 15.89 -10.98 14.68
N THR A 192 15.46 -9.72 14.71
CA THR A 192 14.07 -9.31 14.44
C THR A 192 14.03 -8.37 13.25
N VAL A 193 13.17 -8.67 12.28
CA VAL A 193 12.76 -7.74 11.24
C VAL A 193 11.50 -7.03 11.73
N HIS A 194 11.57 -5.70 11.76
CA HIS A 194 10.44 -4.84 12.08
C HIS A 194 9.94 -4.20 10.81
N THR A 195 8.63 -4.10 10.67
CA THR A 195 7.96 -3.46 9.55
C THR A 195 6.88 -2.53 10.07
N TYR A 196 7.03 -1.23 9.82
CA TYR A 196 6.07 -0.20 10.20
C TYR A 196 5.63 0.55 8.95
N GLY A 197 4.33 0.50 8.66
CA GLY A 197 3.71 1.23 7.56
C GLY A 197 2.83 2.34 8.07
N GLU A 198 2.83 3.47 7.37
CA GLU A 198 1.93 4.60 7.65
C GLU A 198 1.56 5.36 6.39
N GLY A 199 0.39 5.99 6.39
CA GLY A 199 -0.06 6.81 5.28
C GLY A 199 -1.42 7.43 5.52
N VAL A 200 -1.86 8.22 4.54
CA VAL A 200 -3.19 8.83 4.48
C VAL A 200 -3.91 8.50 3.16
N GLY A 201 -3.35 7.55 2.41
CA GLY A 201 -3.95 7.01 1.19
C GLY A 201 -5.27 6.26 1.45
N PRO A 202 -6.04 5.99 0.39
CA PRO A 202 -7.26 5.19 0.50
C PRO A 202 -6.94 3.77 0.98
N MET A 203 -7.94 3.05 1.48
CA MET A 203 -7.80 1.64 1.90
C MET A 203 -6.93 1.39 3.15
N GLY A 204 -6.85 2.34 4.07
CA GLY A 204 -6.05 2.18 5.30
C GLY A 204 -6.45 0.99 6.16
N THR A 205 -7.75 0.72 6.26
CA THR A 205 -8.28 -0.45 6.98
C THR A 205 -7.84 -1.77 6.35
N LEU A 206 -7.90 -1.86 5.01
CA LEU A 206 -7.45 -3.03 4.24
C LEU A 206 -5.96 -3.28 4.40
N ASN A 207 -5.17 -2.21 4.27
CA ASN A 207 -3.72 -2.24 4.41
C ASN A 207 -3.31 -2.80 5.80
N ASN A 208 -3.96 -2.32 6.86
CA ASN A 208 -3.73 -2.78 8.23
C ASN A 208 -4.14 -4.25 8.44
N ALA A 209 -5.30 -4.65 7.92
CA ALA A 209 -5.83 -6.00 8.10
C ALA A 209 -4.96 -7.08 7.43
N LEU A 210 -4.36 -6.77 6.27
CA LEU A 210 -3.54 -7.72 5.51
C LEU A 210 -2.05 -7.67 5.88
N ALA A 211 -1.59 -6.62 6.56
CA ALA A 211 -0.18 -6.38 6.85
C ALA A 211 0.52 -7.60 7.48
N LYS A 212 -0.08 -8.21 8.51
CA LYS A 212 0.55 -9.34 9.23
C LYS A 212 0.83 -10.54 8.33
N SER A 213 -0.16 -10.93 7.51
CA SER A 213 -0.04 -12.07 6.60
C SER A 213 0.94 -11.78 5.46
N LEU A 214 0.79 -10.60 4.84
CA LEU A 214 1.63 -10.18 3.73
C LEU A 214 3.11 -10.08 4.11
N TRP A 215 3.41 -9.37 5.20
CA TRP A 215 4.78 -9.19 5.66
C TRP A 215 5.38 -10.45 6.25
N GLY A 216 4.57 -11.34 6.86
CA GLY A 216 5.03 -12.68 7.26
C GLY A 216 5.62 -13.48 6.09
N ASN A 217 4.94 -13.50 4.94
CA ASN A 217 5.42 -14.19 3.73
C ASN A 217 6.68 -13.53 3.14
N VAL A 218 6.81 -12.21 3.24
CA VAL A 218 8.03 -11.50 2.80
C VAL A 218 9.19 -11.80 3.73
N ASP A 219 8.96 -11.77 5.04
CA ASP A 219 9.99 -12.02 6.05
C ASP A 219 10.45 -13.49 6.03
N GLU A 220 9.60 -14.44 5.66
CA GLU A 220 10.01 -15.83 5.41
C GLU A 220 11.11 -15.90 4.33
N LYS A 221 10.96 -15.18 3.22
CA LYS A 221 11.99 -15.09 2.17
C LYS A 221 13.29 -14.45 2.67
N VAL A 222 13.17 -13.42 3.52
CA VAL A 222 14.33 -12.77 4.17
C VAL A 222 15.10 -13.81 5.00
N PHE A 223 14.40 -14.57 5.85
CA PHE A 223 15.04 -15.58 6.71
C PHE A 223 15.56 -16.78 5.91
N ASP A 224 14.88 -17.21 4.86
CA ASP A 224 15.34 -18.32 4.03
C ASP A 224 16.59 -17.96 3.24
N HIS A 225 16.69 -16.73 2.74
CA HIS A 225 17.93 -16.23 2.17
C HIS A 225 19.06 -16.28 3.21
N ALA A 226 18.82 -15.79 4.42
CA ALA A 226 19.82 -15.79 5.49
C ALA A 226 20.31 -17.20 5.86
N LYS A 227 19.45 -18.22 5.79
CA LYS A 227 19.83 -19.63 5.99
C LYS A 227 20.62 -20.21 4.80
N SER A 228 20.33 -19.77 3.58
CA SER A 228 20.89 -20.34 2.34
C SER A 228 22.31 -19.88 2.02
N CYS A 229 22.70 -18.66 2.43
CA CYS A 229 24.07 -18.18 2.29
C CYS A 229 24.98 -19.01 3.20
N LYS A 230 25.85 -19.84 2.64
CA LYS A 230 26.91 -20.53 3.40
C LYS A 230 28.00 -19.53 3.75
#